data_AF-A0A8T4ZRA4-F1
#
_entry.id   AF-A0A8T4ZRA4-F1
#
_cell.length_a   1.000
_cell.length_b   1.000
_cell.length_c   1.000
_cell.angle_alpha   90.00
_cell.angle_beta   90.00
_cell.angle_gamma   90.00
#
_symmetry.space_group_name_H-M   'P 1'
#
loop_
_entity.id
_entity.type
_entity.pdbx_description
1 polymer ?
#
loop_
_entity_poly.entity_id
_entity_poly.type
_entity_poly.pdbx_seq_one_letter_code
_entity_poly.pdbx_strand_id
1 'polypeptide(L)'
;MFKPAAKTLYRCGNPQCGKTYDVFIAPIKCESCKEHGTIKPLRGFKCDSCGDFERMPVRISRITLTAIDRTLCSAAQVPAATGEKVGMIHALEVIQSGSVFGFEIIVHGGFADVDVLKNVLEKALPDEGIGGSKSRGLGKVAVENLRVEEVDPSVLEKRAKAINVKRFRVRLISPMILNGKHLDASSLLEGARRAYSWAFHEGKPSLPEIKLVNYALDDEVYGGWSLKTERRREIKTSISSGSIFEFTCESESWELALSLAALEYYAIGSYKPHGCGQITII
;
A
#
# COMPACT_ATOMS: atom_id res chain seq x y z
N MET A 1 8.97 5.27 -9.13
CA MET A 1 8.65 4.84 -7.75
C MET A 1 8.25 3.38 -7.79
N PHE A 2 8.68 2.58 -6.81
CA PHE A 2 8.30 1.17 -6.71
C PHE A 2 6.93 1.03 -6.05
N LYS A 3 5.96 0.42 -6.74
CA LYS A 3 4.64 0.06 -6.21
C LYS A 3 4.53 -1.45 -6.01
N PRO A 4 3.68 -1.92 -5.08
CA PRO A 4 3.40 -3.34 -4.92
C PRO A 4 3.05 -4.00 -6.26
N ALA A 5 3.74 -5.09 -6.60
CA ALA A 5 3.49 -5.83 -7.82
C ALA A 5 2.07 -6.44 -7.78
N ALA A 6 1.35 -6.39 -8.90
CA ALA A 6 0.03 -7.00 -8.97
C ALA A 6 0.13 -8.52 -8.79
N LYS A 7 -0.79 -9.12 -8.03
CA LYS A 7 -0.78 -10.58 -7.77
C LYS A 7 -1.06 -11.44 -9.02
N THR A 8 -1.48 -10.82 -10.13
CA THR A 8 -1.62 -11.44 -11.45
C THR A 8 -0.29 -11.53 -12.22
N LEU A 9 0.80 -10.98 -11.68
CA LEU A 9 2.09 -10.99 -12.36
C LEU A 9 2.84 -12.30 -12.12
N TYR A 10 3.24 -12.93 -13.21
CA TYR A 10 4.09 -14.11 -13.23
C TYR A 10 5.29 -13.88 -14.13
N ARG A 11 6.39 -14.59 -13.86
CA ARG A 11 7.61 -14.56 -14.68
C ARG A 11 8.13 -15.96 -14.91
N CYS A 12 8.56 -16.23 -16.14
CA CYS A 12 9.33 -17.43 -16.44
C CYS A 12 10.68 -17.38 -15.74
N GLY A 13 10.95 -18.37 -14.90
CA GLY A 13 12.19 -18.51 -14.13
C GLY A 13 13.40 -18.93 -14.96
N ASN A 14 13.24 -19.23 -16.26
CA ASN A 14 14.37 -19.46 -17.14
C ASN A 14 15.15 -18.13 -17.32
N PRO A 15 16.45 -18.09 -16.93
CA PRO A 15 17.26 -16.87 -16.98
C PRO A 15 17.37 -16.25 -18.38
N GLN A 16 17.30 -17.06 -19.44
CA GLN A 16 17.40 -16.59 -20.82
C GLN A 16 16.07 -16.12 -21.40
N CYS A 17 14.93 -16.50 -20.78
CA CYS A 17 13.61 -16.13 -21.26
C CYS A 17 13.08 -14.88 -20.57
N GLY A 18 12.97 -14.92 -19.24
CA GLY A 18 12.47 -13.81 -18.42
C GLY A 18 11.06 -13.29 -18.74
N LYS A 19 10.29 -13.92 -19.65
CA LYS A 19 8.97 -13.47 -20.10
C LYS A 19 8.01 -13.31 -18.92
N THR A 20 7.31 -12.18 -18.91
CA THR A 20 6.30 -11.83 -17.90
C THR A 20 4.89 -12.03 -18.42
N TYR A 21 3.98 -12.41 -17.52
CA TYR A 21 2.56 -12.60 -17.79
C TYR A 21 1.76 -11.79 -16.76
N ASP A 22 0.68 -11.15 -17.21
CA ASP A 22 -0.28 -10.46 -16.33
C ASP A 22 -1.66 -11.10 -16.52
N VAL A 23 -1.89 -12.20 -15.79
CA VAL A 23 -3.05 -13.07 -15.92
C VAL A 23 -3.50 -13.56 -14.54
N PHE A 24 -4.77 -13.93 -14.39
CA PHE A 24 -5.25 -14.48 -13.10
C PHE A 24 -4.81 -15.94 -12.88
N ILE A 25 -4.59 -16.69 -13.96
CA ILE A 25 -4.17 -18.08 -13.91
C ILE A 25 -2.88 -18.19 -14.72
N ALA A 26 -1.80 -18.59 -14.05
CA ALA A 26 -0.51 -18.77 -14.69
C ALA A 26 -0.59 -19.85 -15.79
N PRO A 27 0.02 -19.62 -16.97
CA PRO A 27 0.17 -20.67 -17.95
C PRO A 27 1.05 -21.80 -17.39
N ILE A 28 0.72 -23.05 -17.75
CA ILE A 28 1.53 -24.23 -17.37
C ILE A 28 2.86 -24.26 -18.15
N LYS A 29 2.86 -23.67 -19.35
CA LYS A 29 3.98 -23.68 -20.30
C LYS A 29 4.34 -22.26 -20.71
N CYS A 30 5.63 -21.94 -20.68
CA CYS A 30 6.10 -20.65 -21.18
C CYS A 30 5.89 -20.55 -22.69
N GLU A 31 5.22 -19.49 -23.16
CA GLU A 31 4.97 -19.28 -24.59
C GLU A 31 6.25 -19.01 -25.38
N SER A 32 7.29 -18.48 -24.73
CA SER A 32 8.57 -18.12 -25.37
C SER A 32 9.56 -19.29 -25.37
N CYS A 33 10.00 -19.77 -24.20
CA CYS A 33 10.97 -20.88 -24.15
C CYS A 33 10.34 -22.28 -24.21
N LYS A 34 9.01 -22.39 -24.22
CA LYS A 34 8.27 -23.67 -24.25
C LYS A 34 8.53 -24.61 -23.07
N GLU A 35 9.22 -24.17 -22.02
CA GLU A 35 9.43 -24.97 -20.81
C GLU A 35 8.19 -25.02 -19.92
N HIS A 36 8.00 -26.16 -19.26
CA HIS A 36 6.89 -26.41 -18.35
C HIS A 36 7.28 -26.11 -16.90
N GLY A 37 6.34 -25.59 -16.11
CA GLY A 37 6.53 -25.40 -14.66
C GLY A 37 7.54 -24.32 -14.27
N THR A 38 8.06 -23.54 -15.22
CA THR A 38 9.03 -22.48 -14.96
C THR A 38 8.38 -21.15 -14.60
N ILE A 39 7.08 -20.99 -14.82
CA ILE A 39 6.36 -19.75 -14.56
C ILE A 39 6.04 -19.66 -13.06
N LYS A 40 6.59 -18.64 -12.39
CA LYS A 40 6.42 -18.41 -10.95
C LYS A 40 5.79 -17.05 -10.67
N PRO A 41 5.02 -16.89 -9.58
CA PRO A 41 4.50 -15.59 -9.17
C PRO A 41 5.63 -14.60 -8.96
N LEU A 42 5.46 -13.38 -9.49
CA LEU A 42 6.39 -12.29 -9.26
C LEU A 42 5.95 -11.54 -7.99
N ARG A 43 6.75 -11.65 -6.93
CA ARG A 43 6.52 -10.97 -5.65
C ARG A 43 7.41 -9.74 -5.50
N GLY A 44 6.98 -8.79 -4.67
CA GLY A 44 7.71 -7.58 -4.37
C GLY A 44 7.11 -6.37 -5.06
N PHE A 45 7.93 -5.59 -5.75
CA PHE A 45 7.56 -4.28 -6.26
C PHE A 45 7.90 -4.15 -7.74
N LYS A 46 7.10 -3.34 -8.45
CA LYS A 46 7.34 -2.92 -9.83
C LYS A 46 7.55 -1.41 -9.87
N CYS A 47 8.56 -0.96 -10.58
CA CYS A 47 8.80 0.46 -10.80
C CYS A 47 7.80 1.00 -11.82
N ASP A 48 7.06 2.05 -11.44
CA ASP A 48 6.08 2.67 -12.32
C ASP A 48 6.69 3.39 -13.54
N SER A 49 7.95 3.80 -13.48
CA SER A 49 8.59 4.57 -14.55
C SER A 49 9.30 3.69 -15.58
N CYS A 50 10.14 2.75 -15.14
CA CYS A 50 10.90 1.86 -16.04
C CYS A 50 10.31 0.45 -16.16
N GLY A 51 9.37 0.07 -15.30
CA GLY A 51 8.79 -1.28 -15.29
C GLY A 51 9.66 -2.33 -14.60
N ASP A 52 10.85 -1.97 -14.10
CA ASP A 52 11.76 -2.88 -13.42
C ASP A 52 11.15 -3.50 -12.18
N PHE A 53 11.53 -4.75 -11.91
CA PHE A 53 11.06 -5.51 -10.78
C PHE A 53 12.14 -5.65 -9.72
N GLU A 54 11.78 -5.32 -8.49
CA GLU A 54 12.66 -5.48 -7.35
C GLU A 54 11.87 -6.13 -6.21
N ARG A 55 12.40 -7.23 -5.66
CA ARG A 55 11.75 -7.92 -4.56
C ARG A 55 11.78 -7.07 -3.30
N MET A 56 12.89 -6.36 -3.10
CA MET A 56 13.14 -5.54 -1.92
C MET A 56 13.82 -4.23 -2.32
N PRO A 57 13.04 -3.17 -2.66
CA PRO A 57 13.57 -1.92 -3.22
C PRO A 57 14.33 -1.07 -2.20
N VAL A 58 14.44 -1.55 -0.95
CA VAL A 58 15.17 -0.92 0.14
C VAL A 58 16.24 -1.87 0.65
N ARG A 59 17.38 -1.33 1.07
CA ARG A 59 18.44 -2.14 1.68
C ARG A 59 18.15 -2.32 3.17
N ILE A 60 18.23 -3.55 3.64
CA ILE A 60 18.09 -3.89 5.05
C ILE A 60 19.47 -4.16 5.66
N SER A 61 19.72 -3.60 6.84
CA SER A 61 20.90 -3.87 7.65
C SER A 61 20.49 -4.40 9.02
N ARG A 62 21.31 -5.26 9.60
CA ARG A 62 21.10 -5.78 10.96
C ARG A 62 22.04 -5.10 11.93
N ILE A 63 21.49 -4.54 13.00
CA ILE A 63 22.24 -3.92 14.08
C ILE A 63 22.00 -4.76 15.34
N THR A 64 23.07 -5.27 15.93
CA THR A 64 23.03 -5.96 17.23
C THR A 64 23.39 -4.96 18.33
N LEU A 65 22.60 -4.95 19.38
CA LEU A 65 22.70 -4.03 20.50
C LEU A 65 22.72 -4.84 21.79
N THR A 66 23.39 -4.31 22.81
CA THR A 66 23.36 -4.85 24.16
C THR A 66 23.28 -3.70 25.16
N ALA A 67 22.66 -3.94 26.32
CA ALA A 67 22.75 -3.00 27.43
C ALA A 67 24.10 -3.17 28.14
N ILE A 68 24.64 -2.09 28.69
CA ILE A 68 25.89 -2.07 29.45
C ILE A 68 25.57 -1.87 30.93
N ASP A 69 26.10 -2.74 31.78
CA ASP A 69 26.14 -2.52 33.22
C ASP A 69 27.14 -1.40 33.52
N ARG A 70 26.66 -0.28 34.07
CA ARG A 70 27.48 0.90 34.32
C ARG A 70 28.46 0.73 35.48
N THR A 71 28.19 -0.19 36.40
CA THR A 71 29.05 -0.48 37.54
C THR A 71 30.17 -1.43 37.13
N LEU A 72 29.82 -2.46 36.37
CA LEU A 72 30.76 -3.51 35.96
C LEU A 72 31.44 -3.24 34.61
N CYS A 73 31.00 -2.21 33.88
CA CYS A 73 31.46 -1.88 32.52
C CYS A 73 31.45 -3.08 31.57
N SER A 74 30.44 -3.94 31.69
CA SER A 74 30.29 -5.18 30.93
C SER A 74 28.87 -5.33 30.38
N ALA A 75 28.59 -6.39 29.62
CA ALA A 75 27.25 -6.63 29.11
C ALA A 75 26.28 -6.86 30.28
N ALA A 76 25.17 -6.10 30.29
CA ALA A 76 24.17 -6.20 31.34
C ALA A 76 23.50 -7.58 31.31
N GLN A 77 23.34 -8.13 32.51
CA GLN A 77 22.64 -9.39 32.75
C GLN A 77 21.46 -9.13 33.67
N VAL A 78 20.29 -9.70 33.33
CA VAL A 78 19.09 -9.64 34.16
C VAL A 78 18.69 -11.04 34.61
N PRO A 79 18.08 -11.20 35.81
CA PRO A 79 17.54 -12.49 36.21
C PRO A 79 16.35 -12.87 35.32
N ALA A 80 16.41 -14.06 34.73
CA ALA A 80 15.30 -14.66 34.02
C ALA A 80 14.25 -15.21 35.01
N ALA A 81 13.06 -15.55 34.48
CA ALA A 81 12.00 -16.19 35.27
C ALA A 81 12.45 -17.52 35.91
N THR A 82 13.50 -18.16 35.37
CA THR A 82 14.12 -19.40 35.88
C THR A 82 15.17 -19.17 36.96
N GLY A 83 15.49 -17.90 37.29
CA GLY A 83 16.58 -17.54 38.21
C GLY A 83 17.97 -17.47 37.58
N GLU A 84 18.13 -17.92 36.34
CA GLU A 84 19.39 -17.82 35.58
C GLU A 84 19.64 -16.38 35.12
N LYS A 85 20.91 -15.97 35.01
CA LYS A 85 21.28 -14.66 34.45
C LYS A 85 21.29 -14.73 32.93
N VAL A 86 20.47 -13.90 32.29
CA VAL A 86 20.42 -13.79 30.82
C VAL A 86 20.94 -12.43 30.35
N GLY A 87 21.67 -12.45 29.23
CA GLY A 87 22.19 -11.22 28.61
C GLY A 87 21.09 -10.42 27.90
N MET A 88 21.25 -9.10 27.86
CA MET A 88 20.30 -8.18 27.23
C MET A 88 20.63 -7.89 25.76
N ILE A 89 20.99 -8.92 25.00
CA ILE A 89 21.32 -8.78 23.57
C ILE A 89 20.03 -8.75 22.74
N HIS A 90 19.87 -7.75 21.89
CA HIS A 90 18.78 -7.67 20.92
C HIS A 90 19.29 -7.27 19.54
N ALA A 91 18.64 -7.77 18.50
CA ALA A 91 18.93 -7.43 17.11
C ALA A 91 17.78 -6.65 16.49
N LEU A 92 18.11 -5.63 15.72
CA LEU A 92 17.18 -4.83 14.93
C LEU A 92 17.52 -4.99 13.45
N GLU A 93 16.52 -5.29 12.62
CA GLU A 93 16.61 -5.13 11.18
C GLU A 93 16.10 -3.73 10.84
N VAL A 94 16.95 -2.93 10.19
CA VAL A 94 16.67 -1.53 9.88
C VAL A 94 16.78 -1.30 8.38
N ILE A 95 15.93 -0.42 7.87
CA ILE A 95 16.10 0.10 6.51
C ILE A 95 17.27 1.08 6.53
N GLN A 96 18.23 0.90 5.62
CA GLN A 96 19.42 1.74 5.54
C GLN A 96 19.06 3.19 5.17
N SER A 97 19.86 4.12 5.70
CA SER A 97 19.82 5.54 5.35
C SER A 97 19.98 5.76 3.84
N GLY A 98 19.34 6.80 3.31
CA GLY A 98 19.32 7.11 1.88
C GLY A 98 18.25 6.35 1.09
N SER A 99 17.44 5.52 1.75
CA SER A 99 16.24 4.94 1.12
C SER A 99 15.18 6.01 0.90
N VAL A 100 14.58 6.03 -0.28
CA VAL A 100 13.57 7.02 -0.68
C VAL A 100 12.20 6.37 -0.76
N PHE A 101 11.20 7.02 -0.17
CA PHE A 101 9.82 6.54 -0.14
C PHE A 101 8.89 7.53 -0.82
N GLY A 102 7.91 7.00 -1.54
CA GLY A 102 6.76 7.78 -1.97
C GLY A 102 5.81 8.01 -0.81
N PHE A 103 5.33 9.24 -0.68
CA PHE A 103 4.34 9.60 0.32
C PHE A 103 3.33 10.55 -0.31
N GLU A 104 2.06 10.22 -0.14
CA GLU A 104 0.92 10.99 -0.64
C GLU A 104 -0.08 11.17 0.50
N ILE A 105 -0.56 12.39 0.69
CA ILE A 105 -1.65 12.71 1.60
C ILE A 105 -2.79 13.29 0.77
N ILE A 106 -3.97 12.70 0.92
CA ILE A 106 -5.19 13.24 0.35
C ILE A 106 -5.95 13.95 1.48
N VAL A 107 -6.24 15.22 1.25
CA VAL A 107 -7.02 16.07 2.17
C VAL A 107 -8.32 16.47 1.52
N HIS A 108 -9.33 16.78 2.35
CA HIS A 108 -10.60 17.31 1.86
C HIS A 108 -10.41 18.70 1.23
N GLY A 109 -11.12 19.03 0.15
CA GLY A 109 -10.96 20.34 -0.54
C GLY A 109 -11.20 21.55 0.37
N GLY A 110 -12.12 21.43 1.34
CA GLY A 110 -12.35 22.42 2.40
C GLY A 110 -11.32 22.44 3.55
N PHE A 111 -10.18 21.76 3.43
CA PHE A 111 -9.13 21.79 4.45
C PHE A 111 -8.37 23.12 4.35
N ALA A 112 -8.71 24.08 5.22
CA ALA A 112 -8.18 25.44 5.17
C ALA A 112 -6.65 25.55 5.41
N ASP A 113 -6.06 24.54 6.03
CA ASP A 113 -4.70 24.61 6.60
C ASP A 113 -3.67 23.81 5.79
N VAL A 114 -3.80 23.75 4.46
CA VAL A 114 -2.85 23.04 3.58
C VAL A 114 -1.41 23.55 3.79
N ASP A 115 -1.23 24.87 3.94
CA ASP A 115 0.08 25.46 4.21
C ASP A 115 0.64 25.08 5.59
N VAL A 116 -0.22 24.92 6.60
CA VAL A 116 0.21 24.43 7.92
C VAL A 116 0.64 22.99 7.81
N LEU A 117 -0.14 22.13 7.13
CA LEU A 117 0.23 20.75 6.89
C LEU A 117 1.57 20.64 6.14
N LYS A 118 1.76 21.46 5.10
CA LYS A 118 3.03 21.55 4.37
C LYS A 118 4.19 21.89 5.31
N ASN A 119 4.04 22.93 6.12
CA ASN A 119 5.06 23.35 7.09
C ASN A 119 5.36 22.26 8.13
N VAL A 120 4.33 21.56 8.63
CA VAL A 120 4.50 20.44 9.58
C VAL A 120 5.30 19.31 8.94
N LEU A 121 5.00 18.95 7.68
CA LEU A 121 5.74 17.93 6.95
C LEU A 121 7.19 18.34 6.69
N GLU A 122 7.45 19.58 6.28
CA GLU A 122 8.81 20.03 5.94
C GLU A 122 9.69 20.26 7.16
N LYS A 123 9.11 20.70 8.29
CA LYS A 123 9.90 21.15 9.46
C LYS A 123 9.79 20.22 10.67
N ALA A 124 8.59 19.76 11.02
CA ALA A 124 8.39 18.98 12.23
C ALA A 124 8.64 17.49 12.00
N LEU A 125 8.25 16.94 10.84
CA LEU A 125 8.44 15.52 10.54
C LEU A 125 9.92 15.09 10.53
N PRO A 126 10.88 15.85 9.99
CA PRO A 126 12.30 15.51 10.07
C PRO A 126 12.83 15.47 11.52
N ASP A 127 12.32 16.35 12.38
CA ASP A 127 12.71 16.41 13.79
C ASP A 127 12.09 15.26 14.60
N GLU A 128 10.79 15.01 14.45
CA GLU A 128 10.09 13.93 15.16
C GLU A 128 10.43 12.53 14.64
N GLY A 129 10.72 12.40 13.35
CA GLY A 129 10.93 11.13 12.65
C GLY A 129 9.69 10.24 12.56
N ILE A 130 9.86 9.04 12.01
CA ILE A 130 8.79 8.04 11.78
C ILE A 130 9.25 6.67 12.28
N GLY A 131 8.35 5.91 12.91
CA GLY A 131 8.62 4.54 13.34
C GLY A 131 9.21 4.41 14.74
N GLY A 132 9.83 3.26 15.01
CA GLY A 132 10.38 2.89 16.32
C GLY A 132 11.83 3.37 16.54
N SER A 133 12.25 3.40 17.81
CA SER A 133 13.65 3.69 18.20
C SER A 133 14.17 5.07 17.78
N LYS A 134 13.28 6.06 17.64
CA LYS A 134 13.60 7.45 17.29
C LYS A 134 14.63 8.11 18.21
N SER A 135 14.53 7.83 19.52
CA SER A 135 15.47 8.31 20.54
C SER A 135 16.90 7.78 20.36
N ARG A 136 17.10 6.78 19.48
CA ARG A 136 18.40 6.21 19.12
C ARG A 136 18.86 6.65 17.72
N GLY A 137 18.24 7.68 17.14
CA GLY A 137 18.57 8.22 15.82
C GLY A 137 17.95 7.47 14.64
N LEU A 138 17.11 6.45 14.87
CA LEU A 138 16.39 5.75 13.80
C LEU A 138 15.15 6.53 13.36
N GLY A 139 14.69 6.30 12.13
CA GLY A 139 13.44 6.89 11.64
C GLY A 139 13.50 8.38 11.30
N LYS A 140 14.69 9.00 11.30
CA LYS A 140 14.87 10.36 10.80
C LYS A 140 14.67 10.37 9.28
N VAL A 141 13.91 11.35 8.80
CA VAL A 141 13.53 11.50 7.40
C VAL A 141 13.79 12.92 6.94
N ALA A 142 13.98 13.12 5.64
CA ALA A 142 13.91 14.42 5.00
C ALA A 142 12.72 14.41 4.04
N VAL A 143 12.03 15.54 3.92
CA VAL A 143 10.96 15.71 2.95
C VAL A 143 11.53 16.44 1.74
N GLU A 144 11.46 15.79 0.58
CA GLU A 144 11.98 16.31 -0.68
C GLU A 144 10.86 16.42 -1.70
N ASN A 145 10.90 17.45 -2.55
CA ASN A 145 9.98 17.63 -3.68
C ASN A 145 8.49 17.61 -3.29
N LEU A 146 8.14 18.18 -2.13
CA LEU A 146 6.75 18.28 -1.70
C LEU A 146 5.97 19.16 -2.68
N ARG A 147 4.92 18.59 -3.27
CA ARG A 147 4.00 19.27 -4.18
C ARG A 147 2.60 19.21 -3.60
N VAL A 148 1.87 20.29 -3.80
CA VAL A 148 0.44 20.37 -3.51
C VAL A 148 -0.25 20.47 -4.85
N GLU A 149 -1.12 19.50 -5.13
CA GLU A 149 -1.87 19.41 -6.37
C GLU A 149 -3.35 19.38 -6.02
N GLU A 150 -4.12 20.28 -6.62
CA GLU A 150 -5.57 20.27 -6.50
C GLU A 150 -6.15 19.24 -7.47
N VAL A 151 -7.04 18.39 -6.98
CA VAL A 151 -7.74 17.40 -7.80
C VAL A 151 -9.12 17.97 -8.13
N ASP A 152 -9.16 18.75 -9.21
CA ASP A 152 -10.40 19.32 -9.72
C ASP A 152 -11.19 18.30 -10.58
N PRO A 153 -12.47 18.57 -10.89
CA PRO A 153 -13.28 17.70 -11.77
C PRO A 153 -12.64 17.39 -13.13
N SER A 154 -11.86 18.31 -13.71
CA SER A 154 -11.23 18.11 -15.02
C SER A 154 -10.13 17.04 -14.99
N VAL A 155 -9.40 16.94 -13.87
CA VAL A 155 -8.43 15.86 -13.63
C VAL A 155 -9.13 14.51 -13.62
N LEU A 156 -10.29 14.42 -12.94
CA LEU A 156 -11.09 13.22 -12.84
C LEU A 156 -11.73 12.83 -14.17
N GLU A 157 -12.25 13.79 -14.93
CA GLU A 157 -12.79 13.57 -16.28
C GLU A 157 -11.72 13.05 -17.23
N LYS A 158 -10.52 13.64 -17.22
CA LYS A 158 -9.39 13.17 -18.03
C LYS A 158 -9.03 11.73 -17.66
N ARG A 159 -9.01 11.41 -16.37
CA ARG A 159 -8.72 10.08 -15.86
C ARG A 159 -9.80 9.06 -16.26
N ALA A 160 -11.07 9.45 -16.20
CA ALA A 160 -12.23 8.64 -16.55
C ALA A 160 -12.23 8.23 -18.03
N LYS A 161 -11.77 9.10 -18.94
CA LYS A 161 -11.63 8.76 -20.39
C LYS A 161 -10.72 7.56 -20.65
N ALA A 162 -9.78 7.29 -19.75
CA ALA A 162 -8.85 6.16 -19.86
C ALA A 162 -9.38 4.86 -19.23
N ILE A 163 -10.55 4.89 -18.58
CA ILE A 163 -11.11 3.71 -17.90
C ILE A 163 -12.03 2.95 -18.86
N ASN A 164 -11.71 1.68 -19.09
CA ASN A 164 -12.60 0.78 -19.80
C ASN A 164 -13.71 0.24 -18.87
N VAL A 165 -14.86 0.90 -18.85
CA VAL A 165 -15.97 0.55 -17.95
C VAL A 165 -16.52 -0.85 -18.18
N LYS A 166 -16.47 -1.38 -19.41
CA LYS A 166 -16.96 -2.74 -19.71
C LYS A 166 -16.13 -3.82 -19.00
N ARG A 167 -14.84 -3.57 -18.81
CA ARG A 167 -13.92 -4.47 -18.12
C ARG A 167 -12.73 -3.69 -17.57
N PHE A 168 -12.67 -3.59 -16.25
CA PHE A 168 -11.62 -2.87 -15.53
C PHE A 168 -11.11 -3.70 -14.36
N ARG A 169 -9.90 -3.40 -13.90
CA ARG A 169 -9.31 -4.03 -12.73
C ARG A 169 -9.10 -3.00 -11.62
N VAL A 170 -9.35 -3.41 -10.39
CA VAL A 170 -9.09 -2.64 -9.18
C VAL A 170 -7.90 -3.26 -8.47
N ARG A 171 -6.78 -2.53 -8.39
CA ARG A 171 -5.57 -2.97 -7.69
C ARG A 171 -5.39 -2.21 -6.38
N LEU A 172 -5.12 -2.92 -5.30
CA LEU A 172 -4.81 -2.32 -4.00
C LEU A 172 -3.39 -1.75 -4.01
N ILE A 173 -3.26 -0.47 -3.63
CA ILE A 173 -1.96 0.19 -3.40
C ILE A 173 -1.55 0.06 -1.94
N SER A 174 -2.52 0.00 -1.03
CA SER A 174 -2.31 -0.19 0.40
C SER A 174 -3.22 -1.28 0.98
N PRO A 175 -2.95 -1.77 2.19
CA PRO A 175 -3.75 -2.82 2.81
C PRO A 175 -5.21 -2.40 2.94
N MET A 176 -6.16 -3.29 2.66
CA MET A 176 -7.60 -3.01 2.75
C MET A 176 -8.25 -3.84 3.86
N ILE A 177 -8.99 -3.18 4.76
CA ILE A 177 -9.66 -3.84 5.89
C ILE A 177 -11.17 -3.84 5.66
N LEU A 178 -11.72 -5.04 5.46
CA LEU A 178 -13.15 -5.30 5.23
C LEU A 178 -13.70 -6.38 6.18
N ASN A 179 -13.23 -6.40 7.44
CA ASN A 179 -13.73 -7.29 8.50
C ASN A 179 -13.82 -8.77 8.07
N GLY A 180 -12.76 -9.27 7.42
CA GLY A 180 -12.66 -10.66 6.94
C GLY A 180 -13.37 -10.96 5.61
N LYS A 181 -13.94 -9.94 4.94
CA LYS A 181 -14.49 -10.06 3.59
C LYS A 181 -13.49 -9.58 2.54
N HIS A 182 -13.67 -10.02 1.30
CA HIS A 182 -12.98 -9.44 0.15
C HIS A 182 -13.81 -8.31 -0.48
N LEU A 183 -13.20 -7.54 -1.39
CA LEU A 183 -13.91 -6.48 -2.12
C LEU A 183 -14.91 -7.09 -3.10
N ASP A 184 -16.20 -6.91 -2.82
CA ASP A 184 -17.29 -7.31 -3.72
C ASP A 184 -17.83 -6.13 -4.54
N ALA A 185 -18.69 -6.43 -5.51
CA ALA A 185 -19.31 -5.43 -6.39
C ALA A 185 -20.10 -4.38 -5.61
N SER A 186 -20.82 -4.78 -4.57
CA SER A 186 -21.65 -3.86 -3.77
C SER A 186 -20.81 -2.84 -3.01
N SER A 187 -19.70 -3.31 -2.42
CA SER A 187 -18.75 -2.52 -1.64
C SER A 187 -17.98 -1.57 -2.54
N LEU A 188 -17.59 -2.02 -3.74
CA LEU A 188 -16.95 -1.18 -4.74
C LEU A 188 -17.90 -0.08 -5.23
N LEU A 189 -19.15 -0.42 -5.59
CA LEU A 189 -20.13 0.57 -6.07
C LEU A 189 -20.49 1.59 -5.00
N GLU A 190 -20.67 1.18 -3.74
CA GLU A 190 -20.92 2.14 -2.65
C GLU A 190 -19.71 3.04 -2.40
N GLY A 191 -18.49 2.49 -2.51
CA GLY A 191 -17.26 3.29 -2.51
C GLY A 191 -17.26 4.33 -3.64
N ALA A 192 -17.54 3.89 -4.86
CA ALA A 192 -17.57 4.73 -6.07
C ALA A 192 -18.61 5.84 -5.97
N ARG A 193 -19.84 5.54 -5.51
CA ARG A 193 -20.89 6.57 -5.29
C ARG A 193 -20.46 7.63 -4.29
N ARG A 194 -19.84 7.22 -3.18
CA ARG A 194 -19.33 8.16 -2.17
C ARG A 194 -18.18 9.00 -2.69
N ALA A 195 -17.26 8.39 -3.43
CA ALA A 195 -16.14 9.10 -4.03
C ALA A 195 -16.63 10.15 -5.04
N TYR A 196 -17.62 9.81 -5.88
CA TYR A 196 -18.27 10.76 -6.77
C TYR A 196 -18.92 11.90 -5.99
N SER A 197 -19.77 11.59 -5.01
CA SER A 197 -20.45 12.63 -4.22
C SER A 197 -19.45 13.56 -3.51
N TRP A 198 -18.34 12.97 -3.06
CA TRP A 198 -17.26 13.71 -2.40
C TRP A 198 -16.50 14.62 -3.36
N ALA A 199 -16.18 14.15 -4.56
CA ALA A 199 -15.38 14.89 -5.53
C ALA A 199 -16.16 15.97 -6.28
N PHE A 200 -17.42 15.70 -6.63
CA PHE A 200 -18.25 16.62 -7.43
C PHE A 200 -19.18 17.48 -6.57
N HIS A 201 -19.25 17.22 -5.26
CA HIS A 201 -20.22 17.85 -4.34
C HIS A 201 -21.68 17.69 -4.78
N GLU A 202 -21.95 16.61 -5.51
CA GLU A 202 -23.28 16.23 -5.98
C GLU A 202 -23.85 15.07 -5.14
N GLY A 203 -25.12 14.75 -5.35
CA GLY A 203 -25.73 13.56 -4.77
C GLY A 203 -25.08 12.26 -5.25
N LYS A 204 -25.44 11.13 -4.63
CA LYS A 204 -24.97 9.82 -5.07
C LYS A 204 -25.50 9.51 -6.47
N PRO A 205 -24.64 9.18 -7.45
CA PRO A 205 -25.08 8.86 -8.78
C PRO A 205 -25.77 7.50 -8.82
N SER A 206 -26.68 7.33 -9.77
CA SER A 206 -27.17 6.00 -10.15
C SER A 206 -26.08 5.32 -10.99
N LEU A 207 -25.55 4.20 -10.50
CA LEU A 207 -24.50 3.45 -11.18
C LEU A 207 -25.06 2.12 -11.69
N PRO A 208 -24.65 1.67 -12.89
CA PRO A 208 -25.05 0.37 -13.41
C PRO A 208 -24.49 -0.76 -12.53
N GLU A 209 -25.10 -1.93 -12.65
CA GLU A 209 -24.60 -3.13 -11.99
C GLU A 209 -23.25 -3.55 -12.57
N ILE A 210 -22.39 -4.08 -11.70
CA ILE A 210 -21.10 -4.66 -12.07
C ILE A 210 -20.99 -6.06 -11.47
N LYS A 211 -20.21 -6.92 -12.13
CA LYS A 211 -19.96 -8.30 -11.67
C LYS A 211 -18.48 -8.48 -11.43
N LEU A 212 -18.12 -9.00 -10.25
CA LEU A 212 -16.76 -9.46 -9.97
C LEU A 212 -16.55 -10.77 -10.74
N VAL A 213 -15.61 -10.79 -11.69
CA VAL A 213 -15.38 -11.96 -12.55
C VAL A 213 -14.11 -12.72 -12.17
N ASN A 214 -13.07 -12.04 -11.70
CA ASN A 214 -11.82 -12.65 -11.26
C ASN A 214 -11.21 -11.88 -10.10
N TYR A 215 -10.37 -12.55 -9.30
CA TYR A 215 -9.55 -11.89 -8.29
C TYR A 215 -8.26 -12.68 -8.05
N ALA A 216 -7.20 -11.99 -7.65
CA ALA A 216 -5.97 -12.56 -7.13
C ALA A 216 -5.60 -11.77 -5.88
N LEU A 217 -5.72 -12.43 -4.73
CA LEU A 217 -5.57 -11.81 -3.41
C LEU A 217 -4.58 -12.58 -2.54
N ASP A 218 -4.10 -11.89 -1.52
CA ASP A 218 -3.24 -12.42 -0.49
C ASP A 218 -3.55 -11.65 0.80
N ASP A 219 -3.53 -12.32 1.94
CA ASP A 219 -3.94 -11.73 3.21
C ASP A 219 -2.71 -11.34 4.03
N GLU A 220 -2.82 -10.25 4.78
CA GLU A 220 -1.82 -9.83 5.75
C GLU A 220 -2.46 -9.41 7.07
N VAL A 221 -1.62 -9.29 8.09
CA VAL A 221 -2.05 -8.91 9.43
C VAL A 221 -1.77 -7.42 9.64
N TYR A 222 -2.82 -6.65 9.94
CA TYR A 222 -2.72 -5.23 10.25
C TYR A 222 -2.84 -4.98 11.76
N GLY A 223 -2.03 -4.07 12.28
CA GLY A 223 -2.03 -3.71 13.69
C GLY A 223 -1.25 -2.43 13.95
N GLY A 224 -0.76 -2.28 15.18
CA GLY A 224 0.11 -1.15 15.54
C GLY A 224 0.05 -0.84 17.03
N TRP A 225 0.69 0.26 17.40
CA TRP A 225 0.65 0.80 18.76
C TRP A 225 -0.16 2.11 18.78
N SER A 226 -1.00 2.29 19.79
CA SER A 226 -1.73 3.53 20.00
C SER A 226 -1.03 4.34 21.07
N LEU A 227 -0.48 5.50 20.69
CA LEU A 227 0.10 6.45 21.65
C LEU A 227 -0.96 7.02 22.61
N LYS A 228 -2.18 7.28 22.11
CA LYS A 228 -3.28 7.81 22.92
C LYS A 228 -3.69 6.91 24.08
N THR A 229 -3.63 5.59 23.88
CA THR A 229 -4.11 4.59 24.86
C THR A 229 -2.97 3.74 25.41
N GLU A 230 -1.72 4.04 25.04
CA GLU A 230 -0.50 3.32 25.42
C GLU A 230 -0.62 1.80 25.36
N ARG A 231 -1.28 1.29 24.31
CA ARG A 231 -1.50 -0.15 24.13
C ARG A 231 -1.47 -0.55 22.68
N ARG A 232 -1.25 -1.84 22.46
CA ARG A 232 -1.37 -2.47 21.14
C ARG A 232 -2.80 -2.29 20.62
N ARG A 233 -2.91 -1.89 19.35
CA ARG A 233 -4.18 -1.88 18.63
C ARG A 233 -4.65 -3.32 18.39
N GLU A 234 -5.96 -3.49 18.25
CA GLU A 234 -6.55 -4.74 17.81
C GLU A 234 -5.87 -5.22 16.51
N ILE A 235 -5.56 -6.52 16.47
CA ILE A 235 -5.00 -7.17 15.29
C ILE A 235 -6.16 -7.48 14.33
N LYS A 236 -6.03 -7.08 13.07
CA LYS A 236 -7.04 -7.31 12.03
C LYS A 236 -6.44 -8.05 10.85
N THR A 237 -7.24 -8.88 10.20
CA THR A 237 -6.91 -9.40 8.87
C THR A 237 -7.22 -8.32 7.83
N SER A 238 -6.30 -8.12 6.90
CA SER A 238 -6.42 -7.19 5.78
C SER A 238 -6.03 -7.86 4.47
N ILE A 239 -6.66 -7.44 3.38
CA ILE A 239 -6.24 -7.82 2.03
C ILE A 239 -4.96 -7.04 1.72
N SER A 240 -3.92 -7.76 1.34
CA SER A 240 -2.60 -7.17 1.14
C SER A 240 -2.51 -6.28 -0.09
N SER A 241 -1.61 -5.30 -0.01
CA SER A 241 -1.26 -4.47 -1.16
C SER A 241 -0.79 -5.31 -2.37
N GLY A 242 -1.11 -4.83 -3.58
CA GLY A 242 -0.90 -5.55 -4.83
C GLY A 242 -2.01 -6.53 -5.20
N SER A 243 -2.92 -6.87 -4.27
CA SER A 243 -4.12 -7.66 -4.59
C SER A 243 -4.98 -6.97 -5.64
N ILE A 244 -5.63 -7.75 -6.50
CA ILE A 244 -6.31 -7.25 -7.68
C ILE A 244 -7.64 -7.97 -7.94
N PHE A 245 -8.64 -7.21 -8.37
CA PHE A 245 -10.01 -7.64 -8.63
C PHE A 245 -10.40 -7.20 -10.03
N GLU A 246 -11.03 -8.06 -10.84
CA GLU A 246 -11.52 -7.73 -12.18
C GLU A 246 -13.04 -7.69 -12.18
N PHE A 247 -13.58 -6.58 -12.69
CA PHE A 247 -15.01 -6.36 -12.78
C PHE A 247 -15.43 -6.19 -14.24
N THR A 248 -16.66 -6.59 -14.54
CA THR A 248 -17.32 -6.32 -15.81
C THR A 248 -18.61 -5.54 -15.60
N CYS A 249 -18.94 -4.70 -16.58
CA CYS A 249 -20.20 -3.98 -16.66
C CYS A 249 -20.79 -4.18 -18.06
N GLU A 250 -22.09 -4.45 -18.12
CA GLU A 250 -22.80 -4.67 -19.40
C GLU A 250 -23.11 -3.33 -20.10
N SER A 251 -23.25 -2.26 -19.32
CA SER A 251 -23.59 -0.92 -19.80
C SER A 251 -22.35 -0.05 -19.89
N GLU A 252 -22.24 0.75 -20.95
CA GLU A 252 -21.34 1.91 -20.93
C GLU A 252 -21.97 3.00 -20.06
N SER A 253 -21.25 3.47 -19.05
CA SER A 253 -21.68 4.57 -18.19
C SER A 253 -20.52 5.49 -17.90
N TRP A 254 -20.70 6.75 -18.27
CA TRP A 254 -19.73 7.80 -18.01
C TRP A 254 -19.64 8.11 -16.50
N GLU A 255 -20.77 8.08 -15.81
CA GLU A 255 -20.88 8.28 -14.37
C GLU A 255 -20.10 7.20 -13.60
N LEU A 256 -20.12 5.96 -14.07
CA LEU A 256 -19.29 4.90 -13.48
C LEU A 256 -17.80 5.19 -13.70
N ALA A 257 -17.39 5.63 -14.90
CA ALA A 257 -16.00 6.01 -15.16
C ALA A 257 -15.53 7.16 -14.24
N LEU A 258 -16.34 8.21 -14.10
CA LEU A 258 -16.06 9.34 -13.19
C LEU A 258 -15.99 8.88 -11.74
N SER A 259 -16.92 8.03 -11.31
CA SER A 259 -16.96 7.51 -9.95
C SER A 259 -15.74 6.64 -9.63
N LEU A 260 -15.28 5.84 -10.60
CA LEU A 260 -14.07 5.01 -10.47
C LEU A 260 -12.80 5.87 -10.46
N ALA A 261 -12.74 6.92 -11.28
CA ALA A 261 -11.63 7.88 -11.26
C ALA A 261 -11.55 8.62 -9.92
N ALA A 262 -12.67 9.09 -9.39
CA ALA A 262 -12.74 9.72 -8.07
C ALA A 262 -12.35 8.74 -6.94
N LEU A 263 -12.65 7.46 -7.10
CA LEU A 263 -12.38 6.43 -6.08
C LEU A 263 -10.89 6.19 -5.84
N GLU A 264 -10.02 6.52 -6.81
CA GLU A 264 -8.56 6.52 -6.61
C GLU A 264 -8.12 7.50 -5.49
N TYR A 265 -8.97 8.46 -5.10
CA TYR A 265 -8.69 9.47 -4.07
C TYR A 265 -9.52 9.34 -2.78
N TYR A 266 -10.44 8.38 -2.65
CA TYR A 266 -11.38 8.31 -1.51
C TYR A 266 -11.12 7.17 -0.51
N ALA A 267 -10.32 6.18 -0.90
CA ALA A 267 -10.09 4.90 -0.19
C ALA A 267 -11.36 4.08 0.12
N ILE A 268 -11.20 2.77 0.28
CA ILE A 268 -12.30 1.83 0.55
C ILE A 268 -12.04 1.02 1.84
N GLY A 269 -13.09 0.79 2.62
CA GLY A 269 -13.01 0.00 3.85
C GLY A 269 -12.69 0.83 5.10
N SER A 270 -12.16 0.15 6.12
CA SER A 270 -11.86 0.74 7.43
C SER A 270 -10.44 1.29 7.52
N TYR A 271 -10.16 2.12 8.53
CA TYR A 271 -8.83 2.71 8.78
C TYR A 271 -8.31 3.63 7.65
N LYS A 272 -9.19 4.22 6.85
CA LYS A 272 -8.81 5.15 5.76
C LYS A 272 -7.84 6.27 6.18
N PRO A 273 -8.03 6.95 7.33
CA PRO A 273 -7.10 8.00 7.78
C PRO A 273 -5.69 7.48 8.12
N HIS A 274 -5.52 6.15 8.26
CA HIS A 274 -4.22 5.52 8.49
C HIS A 274 -3.57 5.03 7.19
N GLY A 275 -4.13 5.39 6.03
CA GLY A 275 -3.60 5.01 4.72
C GLY A 275 -4.10 3.67 4.20
N CYS A 276 -5.10 3.04 4.85
CA CYS A 276 -5.68 1.78 4.37
C CYS A 276 -6.70 1.98 3.25
N GLY A 277 -6.77 1.02 2.34
CA GLY A 277 -7.82 0.95 1.33
C GLY A 277 -7.60 1.78 0.08
N GLN A 278 -6.37 2.26 -0.16
CA GLN A 278 -6.05 2.99 -1.39
C GLN A 278 -5.99 2.04 -2.58
N ILE A 279 -6.56 2.48 -3.70
CA ILE A 279 -6.71 1.67 -4.91
C ILE A 279 -6.23 2.43 -6.14
N THR A 280 -6.03 1.69 -7.22
CA THR A 280 -5.94 2.24 -8.57
C THR A 280 -6.74 1.37 -9.54
N ILE A 281 -7.30 2.01 -10.55
CA ILE A 281 -8.06 1.38 -11.64
C ILE A 281 -7.12 1.14 -12.82
N ILE A 282 -7.01 -0.09 -13.32
CA ILE A 282 -6.15 -0.44 -14.46
C ILE A 282 -6.88 -1.24 -15.52
#